data_AF-A0A8H6EKN3-F1
#
_entry.id   AF-A0A8H6EKN3-F1
#
_cell.length_a   1.000
_cell.length_b   1.000
_cell.length_c   1.000
_cell.angle_alpha   90.00
_cell.angle_beta   90.00
_cell.angle_gamma   90.00
#
_symmetry.space_group_name_H-M   'P 1'
#
loop_
_entity.id
_entity.type
_entity.pdbx_description
1 polymer ?
#
loop_
_entity_poly.entity_id
_entity_poly.type
_entity_poly.pdbx_seq_one_letter_code
_entity_poly.pdbx_strand_id
1 'polypeptide(L)'
;MVSSTFSDMLKSPYHPDHIFGDEDTWYDAPADLPHQEIEEYFDALKNQNLRIGLALSFLTEKKTNRFVNNPERNYWPVLPTATLRNDIDTFVTEENLGNDDPEYIQLQAICAKLSNLHETHERDIEVEDHTINMTLQKLWAVGETLYEPDNIYTGSDYKRKRDLVLERINECSRTKERLENEYIDTVSKLSKEARAISQEWKRERRESEDELAEQQMRANNSDTQRRLQDALREKAILEGTLIVFQADNELLQTHLDRFQEGYNHLRRLRDGVLGERNQTINRAIEERNNERLRVRNLQAHIGVHREVIILERSRRDIARENCSGLLRSLDMARGELTSVRRDLLEARNRADDLNQGVDLLKMRLSDQINWSDELEMNAMQGEVFNRMTRTWEPSVYKRRLEEYEDREMEERTAKRARNY
;
A
#
# COMPACT_ATOMS: atom_id res chain seq x y z
N MET A 1 133.61 -99.80 -11.84
CA MET A 1 132.18 -99.83 -12.23
C MET A 1 131.41 -99.26 -11.06
N VAL A 2 130.99 -98.00 -11.20
CA VAL A 2 130.29 -97.27 -10.13
C VAL A 2 128.81 -97.56 -10.30
N SER A 3 128.25 -98.31 -9.36
CA SER A 3 126.82 -98.67 -9.35
C SER A 3 125.99 -97.41 -9.10
N SER A 4 124.95 -97.24 -9.91
CA SER A 4 124.05 -96.09 -9.95
C SER A 4 123.29 -95.91 -8.63
N THR A 5 123.43 -94.73 -8.03
CA THR A 5 122.70 -94.25 -6.85
C THR A 5 121.20 -94.00 -7.09
N PHE A 6 120.69 -94.24 -8.30
CA PHE A 6 119.28 -94.05 -8.62
C PHE A 6 118.40 -95.26 -8.22
N SER A 7 119.00 -96.47 -8.12
CA SER A 7 118.24 -97.69 -7.87
C SER A 7 117.92 -97.96 -6.39
N ASP A 8 118.58 -97.25 -5.46
CA ASP A 8 118.33 -97.35 -4.01
C ASP A 8 117.31 -96.33 -3.49
N MET A 9 116.96 -95.30 -4.27
CA MET A 9 115.90 -94.33 -3.89
C MET A 9 114.48 -94.89 -4.03
N LEU A 10 114.28 -95.97 -4.80
CA LEU A 10 113.00 -96.66 -4.97
C LEU A 10 112.67 -97.64 -3.82
N LYS A 11 113.54 -97.77 -2.81
CA LYS A 11 113.30 -98.58 -1.60
C LYS A 11 113.04 -97.73 -0.36
N SER A 12 112.80 -96.43 -0.53
CA SER A 12 112.39 -95.55 0.56
C SER A 12 110.91 -95.82 0.90
N PRO A 13 110.54 -96.00 2.19
CA PRO A 13 109.14 -96.15 2.62
C PRO A 13 108.26 -94.92 2.35
N TYR A 14 108.84 -93.83 1.84
CA TYR A 14 108.19 -92.54 1.62
C TYR A 14 108.18 -92.12 0.14
N HIS A 15 108.19 -93.08 -0.80
CA HIS A 15 107.98 -92.78 -2.22
C HIS A 15 106.52 -92.30 -2.43
N PRO A 16 106.26 -91.23 -3.21
CA PRO A 16 104.91 -90.67 -3.41
C PRO A 16 103.90 -91.67 -4.00
N ASP A 17 104.38 -92.67 -4.74
CA ASP A 17 103.55 -93.75 -5.30
C ASP A 17 103.15 -94.82 -4.25
N HIS A 18 103.62 -94.72 -3.01
CA HIS A 18 103.12 -95.46 -1.85
C HIS A 18 102.17 -94.63 -0.97
N ILE A 19 102.00 -93.34 -1.27
CA ILE A 19 101.13 -92.41 -0.53
C ILE A 19 99.77 -92.25 -1.24
N PHE A 20 99.72 -92.50 -2.55
CA PHE A 20 98.46 -92.66 -3.28
C PHE A 20 98.18 -94.16 -3.46
N GLY A 21 97.71 -94.78 -2.37
CA GLY A 21 97.08 -96.08 -2.42
C GLY A 21 95.85 -96.03 -3.32
N ASP A 22 95.62 -97.15 -4.00
CA ASP A 22 94.52 -97.41 -4.91
C ASP A 22 93.16 -97.01 -4.31
N GLU A 23 92.19 -96.69 -5.16
CA GLU A 23 90.84 -96.16 -4.87
C GLU A 23 90.00 -96.98 -3.85
N ASP A 24 90.52 -98.08 -3.33
CA ASP A 24 89.94 -98.93 -2.27
C ASP A 24 90.39 -98.55 -0.84
N THR A 25 91.21 -97.52 -0.65
CA THR A 25 91.67 -97.08 0.69
C THR A 25 90.80 -95.99 1.35
N TRP A 26 89.61 -95.72 0.81
CA TRP A 26 88.64 -94.85 1.49
C TRP A 26 87.80 -95.65 2.48
N TYR A 27 88.13 -95.44 3.76
CA TYR A 27 87.59 -96.06 4.98
C TYR A 27 88.13 -97.46 5.26
N ASP A 28 89.01 -97.55 6.27
CA ASP A 28 89.28 -98.77 7.01
C ASP A 28 87.95 -99.33 7.55
N ALA A 29 87.26 -100.15 6.75
CA ALA A 29 86.31 -101.11 7.26
C ALA A 29 87.10 -102.08 8.15
N PRO A 30 86.60 -102.50 9.32
CA PRO A 30 87.32 -103.40 10.22
C PRO A 30 87.75 -104.64 9.44
N ALA A 31 89.06 -104.85 9.32
CA ALA A 31 89.68 -105.74 8.33
C ALA A 31 89.34 -107.24 8.47
N ASP A 32 88.52 -107.62 9.46
CA ASP A 32 88.18 -109.01 9.80
C ASP A 32 86.66 -109.32 9.69
N LEU A 33 85.84 -108.43 9.12
CA LEU A 33 84.41 -108.69 8.93
C LEU A 33 84.14 -109.48 7.62
N PRO A 34 83.33 -110.55 7.63
CA PRO A 34 82.85 -111.21 6.42
C PRO A 34 82.25 -110.22 5.41
N HIS A 35 82.46 -110.42 4.11
CA HIS A 35 81.97 -109.52 3.04
C HIS A 35 80.47 -109.15 3.17
N GLN A 36 79.63 -110.07 3.67
CA GLN A 36 78.22 -109.83 3.95
C GLN A 36 77.97 -108.80 5.06
N GLU A 37 78.80 -108.77 6.09
CA GLU A 37 78.70 -107.82 7.20
C GLU A 37 79.22 -106.43 6.81
N ILE A 38 80.17 -106.37 5.87
CA ILE A 38 80.67 -105.13 5.27
C ILE A 38 79.60 -104.50 4.34
N GLU A 39 78.93 -105.29 3.50
CA GLU A 39 77.80 -104.81 2.70
C GLU A 39 76.64 -104.34 3.58
N GLU A 40 76.27 -105.10 4.64
CA GLU A 40 75.26 -104.66 5.61
C GLU A 40 75.65 -103.36 6.33
N TYR A 41 76.94 -103.15 6.61
CA TYR A 41 77.46 -101.93 7.24
C TYR A 41 77.31 -100.70 6.33
N PHE A 42 77.72 -100.80 5.05
CA PHE A 42 77.57 -99.70 4.10
C PHE A 42 76.11 -99.47 3.68
N ASP A 43 75.28 -100.51 3.59
CA ASP A 43 73.84 -100.37 3.39
C ASP A 43 73.16 -99.74 4.61
N ALA A 44 73.61 -100.03 5.83
CA ALA A 44 73.13 -99.36 7.04
C ALA A 44 73.47 -97.85 7.02
N LEU A 45 74.72 -97.49 6.69
CA LEU A 45 75.19 -96.10 6.56
C LEU A 45 74.50 -95.32 5.42
N LYS A 46 74.33 -95.94 4.25
CA LYS A 46 73.66 -95.31 3.09
C LYS A 46 72.16 -95.13 3.33
N ASN A 47 71.51 -96.07 4.02
CA ASN A 47 70.14 -95.93 4.51
C ASN A 47 70.00 -94.90 5.65
N GLN A 48 71.07 -94.63 6.40
CA GLN A 48 71.11 -93.63 7.48
C GLN A 48 71.02 -92.21 6.90
N ASN A 49 71.86 -91.87 5.91
CA ASN A 49 71.88 -90.53 5.28
C ASN A 49 70.60 -90.20 4.49
N LEU A 50 70.08 -91.16 3.71
CA LEU A 50 68.84 -90.99 2.93
C LEU A 50 67.60 -90.81 3.83
N ARG A 51 67.52 -91.54 4.95
CA ARG A 51 66.35 -91.50 5.84
C ARG A 51 66.40 -90.41 6.90
N ILE A 52 67.60 -89.97 7.32
CA ILE A 52 67.75 -88.73 8.11
C ILE A 52 67.37 -87.53 7.24
N GLY A 53 67.80 -87.49 5.97
CA GLY A 53 67.35 -86.49 4.99
C GLY A 53 65.83 -86.49 4.76
N LEU A 54 65.19 -87.67 4.70
CA LEU A 54 63.72 -87.79 4.64
C LEU A 54 63.04 -87.38 5.96
N ALA A 55 63.59 -87.71 7.13
CA ALA A 55 63.04 -87.25 8.41
C ALA A 55 63.14 -85.71 8.52
N LEU A 56 64.24 -85.12 8.07
CA LEU A 56 64.41 -83.67 7.90
C LEU A 56 63.44 -83.06 6.88
N SER A 57 63.15 -83.76 5.77
CA SER A 57 62.18 -83.29 4.78
C SER A 57 60.72 -83.36 5.29
N PHE A 58 60.38 -84.42 6.04
CA PHE A 58 59.10 -84.53 6.75
C PHE A 58 58.93 -83.42 7.81
N LEU A 59 60.02 -83.01 8.47
CA LEU A 59 60.03 -81.87 9.39
C LEU A 59 59.85 -80.53 8.65
N THR A 60 60.25 -80.39 7.39
CA THR A 60 60.00 -79.15 6.63
C THR A 60 58.57 -79.04 6.11
N GLU A 61 57.91 -80.14 5.71
CA GLU A 61 56.54 -80.10 5.18
C GLU A 61 55.44 -80.16 6.25
N LYS A 62 55.68 -80.82 7.41
CA LYS A 62 54.68 -80.91 8.50
C LYS A 62 54.86 -79.89 9.63
N LYS A 63 55.95 -79.10 9.68
CA LYS A 63 56.19 -78.05 10.71
C LYS A 63 55.76 -76.66 10.26
N THR A 64 54.53 -76.48 9.78
CA THR A 64 53.94 -75.14 9.81
C THR A 64 52.78 -75.21 10.78
N ASN A 65 53.06 -74.95 12.06
CA ASN A 65 52.03 -74.65 13.03
C ASN A 65 51.22 -73.48 12.44
N ARG A 66 49.95 -73.72 12.09
CA ARG A 66 49.17 -72.78 11.28
C ARG A 66 48.88 -71.46 11.99
N PHE A 67 48.94 -71.46 13.32
CA PHE A 67 48.53 -70.34 14.17
C PHE A 67 49.56 -69.99 15.24
N VAL A 68 50.80 -70.46 15.11
CA VAL A 68 51.91 -70.09 16.02
C VAL A 68 52.97 -69.31 15.25
N ASN A 69 53.45 -68.22 15.85
CA ASN A 69 54.45 -67.37 15.24
C ASN A 69 55.78 -68.10 15.09
N ASN A 70 56.49 -67.89 13.98
CA ASN A 70 57.86 -68.37 13.82
C ASN A 70 58.75 -67.25 13.24
N PRO A 71 59.38 -66.44 14.12
CA PRO A 71 60.25 -65.33 13.71
C PRO A 71 61.45 -65.79 12.87
N GLU A 72 62.02 -66.97 13.16
CA GLU A 72 63.17 -67.51 12.43
C GLU A 72 62.85 -67.82 10.97
N ARG A 73 61.58 -68.15 10.68
CA ARG A 73 61.06 -68.40 9.33
C ARG A 73 60.32 -67.20 8.74
N ASN A 74 60.34 -66.05 9.41
CA ASN A 74 59.54 -64.87 9.03
C ASN A 74 58.05 -65.19 8.81
N TYR A 75 57.48 -66.01 9.70
CA TYR A 75 56.10 -66.47 9.61
C TYR A 75 55.24 -65.86 10.73
N TRP A 76 54.22 -65.11 10.33
CA TRP A 76 53.29 -64.39 11.20
C TRP A 76 51.85 -64.73 10.78
N PRO A 77 51.24 -65.79 11.34
CA PRO A 77 49.90 -66.20 10.95
C PRO A 77 48.84 -65.17 11.32
N VAL A 78 47.80 -65.07 10.49
CA VAL A 78 46.58 -64.35 10.86
C VAL A 78 45.82 -65.20 11.86
N LEU A 79 45.71 -64.69 13.09
CA LEU A 79 45.12 -65.44 14.20
C LEU A 79 43.59 -65.33 14.16
N PRO A 80 42.85 -66.46 14.13
CA PRO A 80 41.40 -66.46 14.22
C PRO A 80 40.85 -65.74 15.48
N THR A 81 41.56 -65.83 16.60
CA THR A 81 41.26 -65.12 17.85
C THR A 81 41.41 -63.60 17.71
N ALA A 82 42.45 -63.13 17.02
CA ALA A 82 42.67 -61.70 16.78
C ALA A 82 41.63 -61.13 15.81
N THR A 83 41.29 -61.87 14.76
CA THR A 83 40.22 -61.47 13.82
C THR A 83 38.88 -61.32 14.55
N LEU A 84 38.48 -62.34 15.33
CA LEU A 84 37.22 -62.28 16.08
C LEU A 84 37.22 -61.17 17.14
N ARG A 85 38.36 -60.94 17.81
CA ARG A 85 38.49 -59.82 18.75
C ARG A 85 38.30 -58.47 18.06
N ASN A 86 38.92 -58.27 16.91
CA ASN A 86 38.73 -57.04 16.12
C ASN A 86 37.28 -56.86 15.67
N ASP A 87 36.59 -57.95 15.28
CA ASP A 87 35.17 -57.90 14.91
C ASP A 87 34.31 -57.45 16.11
N ILE A 88 34.60 -57.96 17.30
CA ILE A 88 33.93 -57.56 18.55
C ILE A 88 34.21 -56.09 18.86
N ASP A 89 35.48 -55.67 18.81
CA ASP A 89 35.88 -54.28 19.09
C ASP A 89 35.23 -53.30 18.10
N THR A 90 35.14 -53.70 16.82
CA THR A 90 34.46 -52.92 15.77
C THR A 90 32.98 -52.77 16.09
N PHE A 91 32.30 -53.87 16.43
CA PHE A 91 30.89 -53.84 16.83
C PHE A 91 30.66 -52.94 18.04
N VAL A 92 31.43 -53.11 19.12
CA VAL A 92 31.35 -52.28 20.33
C VAL A 92 31.48 -50.79 20.00
N THR A 93 32.43 -50.46 19.12
CA THR A 93 32.71 -49.07 18.74
C THR A 93 31.61 -48.48 17.85
N GLU A 94 31.19 -49.21 16.81
CA GLU A 94 30.13 -48.75 15.89
C GLU A 94 28.80 -48.54 16.62
N GLU A 95 28.49 -49.44 17.54
CA GLU A 95 27.24 -49.45 18.27
C GLU A 95 27.26 -48.60 19.54
N ASN A 96 28.43 -48.03 19.89
CA ASN A 96 28.68 -47.22 21.08
C ASN A 96 28.21 -47.88 22.39
N LEU A 97 28.56 -49.15 22.58
CA LEU A 97 28.22 -49.87 23.81
C LEU A 97 28.95 -49.25 25.01
N GLY A 98 28.20 -49.00 26.08
CA GLY A 98 28.72 -48.55 27.36
C GLY A 98 29.40 -49.68 28.12
N ASN A 99 30.34 -49.33 29.01
CA ASN A 99 31.06 -50.31 29.82
C ASN A 99 30.16 -51.10 30.78
N ASP A 100 29.00 -50.55 31.12
CA ASP A 100 28.01 -51.15 32.02
C ASP A 100 26.96 -51.97 31.26
N ASP A 101 26.96 -51.96 29.93
CA ASP A 101 25.99 -52.70 29.13
C ASP A 101 26.23 -54.22 29.29
N PRO A 102 25.17 -55.01 29.54
CA PRO A 102 25.33 -56.45 29.76
C PRO A 102 25.95 -57.15 28.55
N GLU A 103 25.67 -56.68 27.34
CA GLU A 103 26.24 -57.20 26.09
C GLU A 103 27.73 -56.86 25.97
N TYR A 104 28.13 -55.65 26.37
CA TYR A 104 29.54 -55.28 26.43
C TYR A 104 30.32 -56.19 27.38
N ILE A 105 29.77 -56.44 28.58
CA ILE A 105 30.40 -57.32 29.57
C ILE A 105 30.55 -58.75 29.03
N GLN A 106 29.50 -59.28 28.37
CA GLN A 106 29.53 -60.62 27.78
C GLN A 106 30.54 -60.72 26.62
N LEU A 107 30.57 -59.73 25.73
CA LEU A 107 31.53 -59.66 24.63
C LEU A 107 32.96 -59.55 25.16
N GLN A 108 33.19 -58.78 26.22
CA GLN A 108 34.51 -58.66 26.83
C GLN A 108 34.96 -59.94 27.54
N ALA A 109 34.01 -60.70 28.12
CA ALA A 109 34.29 -62.03 28.62
C ALA A 109 34.70 -63.00 27.49
N ILE A 110 34.12 -62.87 26.29
CA ILE A 110 34.56 -63.62 25.10
C ILE A 110 35.98 -63.19 24.69
N CYS A 111 36.28 -61.89 24.64
CA CYS A 111 37.64 -61.40 24.33
C CYS A 111 38.69 -61.92 25.32
N ALA A 112 38.35 -62.01 26.61
CA ALA A 112 39.23 -62.61 27.62
C ALA A 112 39.43 -64.12 27.38
N LYS A 113 38.37 -64.86 27.05
CA LYS A 113 38.47 -66.28 26.66
C LYS A 113 39.34 -66.48 25.43
N LEU A 114 39.22 -65.63 24.42
CA LEU A 114 40.03 -65.70 23.19
C LEU A 114 41.53 -65.47 23.46
N SER A 115 41.85 -64.52 24.36
CA SER A 115 43.23 -64.26 24.76
C SER A 115 43.83 -65.46 25.48
N ASN A 116 43.12 -66.01 26.46
CA ASN A 116 43.54 -67.22 27.17
C ASN A 116 43.68 -68.42 26.23
N LEU A 117 42.73 -68.61 25.31
CA LEU A 117 42.73 -69.72 24.35
C LEU A 117 43.97 -69.68 23.45
N HIS A 118 44.34 -68.51 22.94
CA HIS A 118 45.53 -68.36 22.12
C HIS A 118 46.81 -68.63 22.91
N GLU A 119 46.94 -68.06 24.10
CA GLU A 119 48.10 -68.29 24.98
C GLU A 119 48.24 -69.77 25.37
N THR A 120 47.14 -70.48 25.63
CA THR A 120 47.19 -71.92 25.93
C THR A 120 47.58 -72.73 24.70
N HIS A 121 47.01 -72.42 23.53
CA HIS A 121 47.30 -73.13 22.29
C HIS A 121 48.77 -72.96 21.88
N GLU A 122 49.30 -71.74 21.95
CA GLU A 122 50.71 -71.45 21.66
C GLU A 122 51.64 -72.25 22.58
N ARG A 123 51.40 -72.21 23.90
CA ARG A 123 52.17 -73.00 24.89
C ARG A 123 52.12 -74.51 24.61
N ASP A 124 50.96 -75.06 24.32
CA ASP A 124 50.81 -76.50 24.08
C ASP A 124 51.55 -76.94 22.80
N ILE A 125 51.48 -76.12 21.73
CA ILE A 125 52.22 -76.35 20.49
C ILE A 125 53.74 -76.24 20.70
N GLU A 126 54.20 -75.28 21.51
CA GLU A 126 55.62 -75.12 21.88
C GLU A 126 56.17 -76.34 22.64
N VAL A 127 55.38 -76.91 23.57
CA VAL A 127 55.77 -78.12 24.30
C VAL A 127 55.97 -79.30 23.35
N GLU A 128 55.09 -79.46 22.37
CA GLU A 128 55.22 -80.49 21.34
C GLU A 128 56.41 -80.23 20.40
N ASP A 129 56.67 -78.97 20.02
CA ASP A 129 57.87 -78.59 19.26
C ASP A 129 59.15 -78.88 20.02
N HIS A 130 59.19 -78.55 21.32
CA HIS A 130 60.32 -78.85 22.18
C HIS A 130 60.56 -80.36 22.28
N THR A 131 59.49 -81.15 22.42
CA THR A 131 59.57 -82.62 22.48
C THR A 131 60.10 -83.21 21.17
N ILE A 132 59.62 -82.71 20.03
CA ILE A 132 60.13 -83.09 18.70
C ILE A 132 61.61 -82.72 18.57
N ASN A 133 62.00 -81.51 18.95
CA ASN A 133 63.40 -81.08 18.84
C ASN A 133 64.33 -81.87 19.77
N MET A 134 63.92 -82.15 21.01
CA MET A 134 64.70 -82.97 21.96
C MET A 134 64.85 -84.43 21.48
N THR A 135 63.80 -85.03 20.91
CA THR A 135 63.87 -86.39 20.36
C THR A 135 64.76 -86.47 19.11
N LEU A 136 64.76 -85.42 18.29
CA LEU A 136 65.67 -85.29 17.15
C LEU A 136 67.13 -85.09 17.58
N GLN A 137 67.39 -84.25 18.57
CA GLN A 137 68.74 -84.08 19.13
C GLN A 137 69.29 -85.38 19.69
N LYS A 138 68.47 -86.17 20.38
CA LYS A 138 68.86 -87.53 20.84
C LYS A 138 69.22 -88.45 19.67
N LEU A 139 68.48 -88.38 18.57
CA LEU A 139 68.76 -89.17 17.37
C LEU A 139 70.03 -88.70 16.66
N TRP A 140 70.27 -87.39 16.59
CA TRP A 140 71.50 -86.82 16.05
C TRP A 140 72.72 -87.22 16.90
N ALA A 141 72.63 -87.14 18.22
CA ALA A 141 73.68 -87.59 19.13
C ALA A 141 74.03 -89.08 18.94
N VAL A 142 73.03 -89.93 18.70
CA VAL A 142 73.23 -91.36 18.38
C VAL A 142 73.92 -91.56 17.01
N GLY A 143 73.78 -90.61 16.08
CA GLY A 143 74.51 -90.60 14.82
C GLY A 143 75.94 -90.06 14.91
N GLU A 144 76.23 -89.19 15.89
CA GLU A 144 77.54 -88.55 16.09
C GLU A 144 78.47 -89.30 17.06
N THR A 145 77.95 -90.21 17.92
CA THR A 145 78.80 -91.04 18.78
C THR A 145 79.76 -91.89 17.95
N LEU A 146 81.06 -91.57 18.05
CA LEU A 146 82.15 -92.32 17.43
C LEU A 146 82.14 -93.77 17.91
N TYR A 147 82.51 -94.67 17.00
CA TYR A 147 82.58 -96.12 17.20
C TYR A 147 83.42 -96.46 18.46
N GLU A 148 82.78 -96.92 19.53
CA GLU A 148 83.47 -97.55 20.66
C GLU A 148 83.56 -99.07 20.40
N PRO A 149 84.75 -99.69 20.43
CA PRO A 149 84.94 -101.11 20.09
C PRO A 149 84.07 -102.08 20.91
N ASP A 150 83.69 -101.68 22.13
CA ASP A 150 82.86 -102.48 23.04
C ASP A 150 81.34 -102.33 22.79
N ASN A 151 80.95 -101.49 21.82
CA ASN A 151 79.57 -101.11 21.56
C ASN A 151 79.27 -101.22 20.05
N ILE A 152 79.46 -102.41 19.48
CA ILE A 152 79.13 -102.70 18.07
C ILE A 152 77.62 -102.61 17.89
N TYR A 153 77.18 -101.44 17.48
CA TYR A 153 75.79 -101.14 17.23
C TYR A 153 75.40 -101.76 15.86
N THR A 154 74.66 -102.86 15.86
CA THR A 154 74.22 -103.50 14.61
C THR A 154 73.27 -102.59 13.83
N GLY A 155 73.30 -102.65 12.49
CA GLY A 155 72.41 -101.86 11.64
C GLY A 155 70.91 -102.06 11.96
N SER A 156 70.54 -103.20 12.52
CA SER A 156 69.21 -103.52 13.03
C SER A 156 68.83 -102.71 14.28
N ASP A 157 69.75 -102.47 15.22
CA ASP A 157 69.52 -101.66 16.41
C ASP A 157 69.35 -100.17 16.06
N TYR A 158 70.08 -99.68 15.07
CA TYR A 158 69.94 -98.30 14.57
C TYR A 158 68.58 -98.11 13.91
N LYS A 159 68.18 -99.07 13.06
CA LYS A 159 66.86 -99.12 12.43
C LYS A 159 65.76 -99.07 13.49
N ARG A 160 65.87 -99.88 14.55
CA ARG A 160 64.90 -99.92 15.65
C ARG A 160 64.80 -98.60 16.43
N LYS A 161 65.94 -98.00 16.81
CA LYS A 161 65.95 -96.68 17.49
C LYS A 161 65.38 -95.57 16.62
N ARG A 162 65.71 -95.57 15.32
CA ARG A 162 65.19 -94.58 14.37
C ARG A 162 63.68 -94.73 14.18
N ASP A 163 63.18 -95.95 13.98
CA ASP A 163 61.76 -96.19 13.76
C ASP A 163 60.94 -95.78 15.01
N LEU A 164 61.49 -95.98 16.22
CA LEU A 164 60.90 -95.48 17.48
C LEU A 164 60.87 -93.94 17.59
N VAL A 165 61.91 -93.24 17.11
CA VAL A 165 61.92 -91.77 17.05
C VAL A 165 60.92 -91.25 16.02
N LEU A 166 60.83 -91.89 14.85
CA LEU A 166 59.83 -91.54 13.83
C LEU A 166 58.41 -91.77 14.34
N GLU A 167 58.16 -92.85 15.07
CA GLU A 167 56.88 -93.09 15.73
C GLU A 167 56.55 -91.97 16.71
N ARG A 168 57.50 -91.58 17.56
CA ARG A 168 57.31 -90.49 18.53
C ARG A 168 57.06 -89.12 17.87
N ILE A 169 57.77 -88.80 16.79
CA ILE A 169 57.54 -87.56 16.03
C ILE A 169 56.17 -87.58 15.36
N ASN A 170 55.74 -88.74 14.84
CA ASN A 170 54.41 -88.90 14.27
C ASN A 170 53.31 -88.75 15.32
N GLU A 171 53.50 -89.25 16.54
CA GLU A 171 52.60 -89.00 17.67
C GLU A 171 52.46 -87.51 17.97
N CYS A 172 53.59 -86.79 18.16
CA CYS A 172 53.59 -85.35 18.39
C CYS A 172 52.96 -84.56 17.22
N SER A 173 53.13 -85.04 15.99
CA SER A 173 52.49 -84.42 14.82
C SER A 173 50.97 -84.59 14.84
N ARG A 174 50.47 -85.75 15.27
CA ARG A 174 49.02 -86.00 15.44
C ARG A 174 48.43 -85.18 16.59
N THR A 175 49.16 -85.03 17.70
CA THR A 175 48.68 -84.20 18.83
C THR A 175 48.62 -82.73 18.41
N LYS A 176 49.62 -82.22 17.69
CA LYS A 176 49.59 -80.88 17.09
C LYS A 176 48.40 -80.65 16.17
N GLU A 177 48.14 -81.56 15.24
CA GLU A 177 46.97 -81.47 14.35
C GLU A 177 45.66 -81.46 15.15
N ARG A 178 45.57 -82.26 16.21
CA ARG A 178 44.41 -82.25 17.12
C ARG A 178 44.25 -80.90 17.82
N LEU A 179 45.33 -80.33 18.36
CA LEU A 179 45.33 -79.03 19.03
C LEU A 179 44.92 -77.89 18.08
N GLU A 180 45.38 -77.91 16.83
CA GLU A 180 44.95 -76.91 15.82
C GLU A 180 43.46 -77.01 15.49
N ASN A 181 42.94 -78.24 15.35
CA ASN A 181 41.51 -78.45 15.10
C ASN A 181 40.66 -78.02 16.30
N GLU A 182 41.07 -78.38 17.52
CA GLU A 182 40.40 -77.96 18.77
C GLU A 182 40.41 -76.42 18.91
N TYR A 183 41.51 -75.76 18.54
CA TYR A 183 41.62 -74.31 18.54
C TYR A 183 40.64 -73.65 17.55
N ILE A 184 40.58 -74.13 16.30
CA ILE A 184 39.62 -73.61 15.31
C ILE A 184 38.18 -73.83 15.77
N ASP A 185 37.87 -75.03 16.29
CA ASP A 185 36.52 -75.39 16.73
C ASP A 185 36.04 -74.53 17.90
N THR A 186 36.94 -74.23 18.85
CA THR A 186 36.63 -73.37 19.99
C THR A 186 36.45 -71.92 19.56
N VAL A 187 37.29 -71.39 18.66
CA VAL A 187 37.09 -70.05 18.08
C VAL A 187 35.76 -69.98 17.31
N SER A 188 35.41 -71.01 16.56
CA SER A 188 34.13 -71.09 15.82
C SER A 188 32.92 -71.05 16.76
N LYS A 189 32.98 -71.73 17.92
CA LYS A 189 31.94 -71.66 18.95
C LYS A 189 31.83 -70.25 19.55
N LEU A 190 32.94 -69.65 19.94
CA LEU A 190 32.98 -68.29 20.49
C LEU A 190 32.50 -67.24 19.46
N SER A 191 32.80 -67.43 18.17
CA SER A 191 32.30 -66.58 17.10
C SER A 191 30.77 -66.64 16.96
N LYS A 192 30.18 -67.84 17.11
CA LYS A 192 28.72 -68.00 17.10
C LYS A 192 28.07 -67.35 18.33
N GLU A 193 28.68 -67.49 19.50
CA GLU A 193 28.22 -66.84 20.73
C GLU A 193 28.26 -65.30 20.59
N ALA A 194 29.39 -64.75 20.16
CA ALA A 194 29.53 -63.31 19.94
C ALA A 194 28.49 -62.78 18.93
N ARG A 195 28.28 -63.51 17.83
CA ARG A 195 27.26 -63.15 16.83
C ARG A 195 25.84 -63.18 17.39
N ALA A 196 25.53 -64.15 18.25
CA ALA A 196 24.21 -64.25 18.87
C ALA A 196 23.95 -63.03 19.77
N ILE A 197 24.93 -62.65 20.60
CA ILE A 197 24.87 -61.45 21.46
C ILE A 197 24.65 -60.20 20.59
N SER A 198 25.44 -60.01 19.54
CA SER A 198 25.28 -58.85 18.65
C SER A 198 23.92 -58.81 17.96
N GLN A 199 23.36 -59.95 17.57
CA GLN A 199 22.05 -60.02 16.92
C GLN A 199 20.90 -59.74 17.88
N GLU A 200 20.96 -60.28 19.10
CA GLU A 200 19.99 -60.04 20.16
C GLU A 200 19.91 -58.57 20.50
N TRP A 201 21.07 -57.95 20.73
CA TRP A 201 21.15 -56.52 20.98
C TRP A 201 20.56 -55.67 19.83
N LYS A 202 20.86 -56.02 18.57
CA LYS A 202 20.31 -55.32 17.41
C LYS A 202 18.81 -55.49 17.30
N ARG A 203 18.24 -56.58 17.82
CA ARG A 203 16.80 -56.81 17.86
C ARG A 203 16.17 -55.93 18.95
N GLU A 204 16.70 -55.99 20.17
CA GLU A 204 16.17 -55.22 21.31
C GLU A 204 16.24 -53.71 21.08
N ARG A 205 17.34 -53.20 20.50
CA ARG A 205 17.43 -51.78 20.14
C ARG A 205 16.33 -51.37 19.16
N ARG A 206 16.08 -52.17 18.11
CA ARG A 206 15.01 -51.88 17.13
C ARG A 206 13.63 -51.91 17.78
N GLU A 207 13.36 -52.91 18.62
CA GLU A 207 12.09 -53.01 19.35
C GLU A 207 11.89 -51.79 20.26
N SER A 208 12.92 -51.35 20.98
CA SER A 208 12.86 -50.16 21.82
C SER A 208 12.63 -48.86 21.03
N GLU A 209 13.29 -48.71 19.87
CA GLU A 209 13.08 -47.57 18.98
C GLU A 209 11.66 -47.54 18.40
N ASP A 210 11.13 -48.69 17.99
CA ASP A 210 9.76 -48.83 17.49
C ASP A 210 8.72 -48.51 18.58
N GLU A 211 8.94 -48.98 19.82
CA GLU A 211 8.10 -48.65 20.96
C GLU A 211 8.11 -47.14 21.28
N LEU A 212 9.29 -46.52 21.26
CA LEU A 212 9.43 -45.07 21.47
C LEU A 212 8.69 -44.28 20.38
N ALA A 213 8.84 -44.68 19.12
CA ALA A 213 8.14 -44.06 18.00
C ALA A 213 6.62 -44.20 18.14
N GLU A 214 6.12 -45.38 18.56
CA GLU A 214 4.70 -45.59 18.78
C GLU A 214 4.17 -44.72 19.95
N GLN A 215 4.92 -44.63 21.06
CA GLN A 215 4.57 -43.76 22.18
C GLN A 215 4.52 -42.29 21.76
N GLN A 216 5.49 -41.83 20.97
CA GLN A 216 5.51 -40.45 20.47
C GLN A 216 4.33 -40.17 19.54
N MET A 217 3.96 -41.11 18.68
CA MET A 217 2.78 -41.00 17.83
C MET A 217 1.48 -40.94 18.65
N ARG A 218 1.36 -41.76 19.70
CA ARG A 218 0.20 -41.72 20.62
C ARG A 218 0.12 -40.39 21.37
N ALA A 219 1.24 -39.84 21.83
CA ALA A 219 1.31 -38.53 22.49
C ALA A 219 0.96 -37.38 21.53
N ASN A 220 1.48 -37.40 20.31
CA ASN A 220 1.12 -36.40 19.29
C ASN A 220 -0.37 -36.46 18.93
N ASN A 221 -0.93 -37.66 18.84
CA ASN A 221 -2.36 -37.86 18.59
C ASN A 221 -3.23 -37.34 19.76
N SER A 222 -2.81 -37.57 21.01
CA SER A 222 -3.56 -37.06 22.16
C SER A 222 -3.50 -35.53 22.26
N ASP A 223 -2.34 -34.93 22.00
CA ASP A 223 -2.17 -33.47 21.96
C ASP A 223 -2.97 -32.81 20.84
N THR A 224 -2.95 -33.38 19.64
CA THR A 224 -3.75 -32.88 18.51
C THR A 224 -5.25 -33.01 18.79
N GLN A 225 -5.69 -34.12 19.41
CA GLN A 225 -7.07 -34.30 19.83
C GLN A 225 -7.50 -33.28 20.88
N ARG A 226 -6.63 -32.95 21.85
CA ARG A 226 -6.88 -31.93 22.86
C ARG A 226 -7.03 -30.54 22.23
N ARG A 227 -6.11 -30.17 21.32
CA ARG A 227 -6.19 -28.89 20.58
C ARG A 227 -7.48 -28.78 19.75
N LEU A 228 -7.90 -29.88 19.12
CA LEU A 228 -9.18 -29.95 18.42
C LEU A 228 -10.37 -29.72 19.35
N GLN A 229 -10.37 -30.35 20.53
CA GLN A 229 -11.44 -30.14 21.52
C GLN A 229 -11.49 -28.69 22.02
N ASP A 230 -10.34 -28.06 22.28
CA ASP A 230 -10.27 -26.66 22.71
C ASP A 230 -10.76 -25.71 21.60
N ALA A 231 -10.33 -25.91 20.35
CA ALA A 231 -10.82 -25.14 19.22
C ALA A 231 -12.34 -25.29 19.00
N LEU A 232 -12.90 -26.49 19.20
CA LEU A 232 -14.34 -26.71 19.13
C LEU A 232 -15.08 -26.00 20.27
N ARG A 233 -14.52 -25.95 21.48
CA ARG A 233 -15.09 -25.18 22.60
C ARG A 233 -15.06 -23.68 22.33
N GLU A 234 -13.95 -23.14 21.85
CA GLU A 234 -13.84 -21.73 21.49
C GLU A 234 -14.84 -21.36 20.39
N LYS A 235 -14.97 -22.21 19.36
CA LYS A 235 -15.98 -22.03 18.31
C LYS A 235 -17.39 -21.95 18.90
N ALA A 236 -17.75 -22.87 19.81
CA ALA A 236 -19.08 -22.86 20.45
C ALA A 236 -19.34 -21.59 21.28
N ILE A 237 -18.31 -21.08 21.96
CA ILE A 237 -18.40 -19.81 22.71
C ILE A 237 -18.64 -18.65 21.74
N LEU A 238 -17.87 -18.58 20.63
CA LEU A 238 -18.01 -17.53 19.63
C LEU A 238 -19.39 -17.57 18.95
N GLU A 239 -19.89 -18.76 18.59
CA GLU A 239 -21.25 -18.94 18.07
C GLU A 239 -22.30 -18.43 19.07
N GLY A 240 -22.14 -18.74 20.37
CA GLY A 240 -23.00 -18.21 21.43
C GLY A 240 -22.98 -16.67 21.50
N THR A 241 -21.80 -16.05 21.44
CA THR A 241 -21.69 -14.57 21.43
C THR A 241 -22.28 -13.94 20.18
N LEU A 242 -22.16 -14.60 19.03
CA LEU A 242 -22.72 -14.12 17.77
C LEU A 242 -24.25 -14.07 17.82
N ILE A 243 -24.89 -15.06 18.44
CA ILE A 243 -26.35 -15.06 18.66
C ILE A 243 -26.77 -13.85 19.52
N VAL A 244 -26.02 -13.54 20.58
CA VAL A 244 -26.30 -12.36 21.43
C VAL A 244 -26.19 -11.08 20.61
N PHE A 245 -25.12 -10.90 19.83
CA PHE A 245 -24.96 -9.72 18.98
C PHE A 245 -26.02 -9.62 17.87
N GLN A 246 -26.52 -10.75 17.35
CA GLN A 246 -27.65 -10.75 16.43
C GLN A 246 -28.92 -10.21 17.09
N ALA A 247 -29.23 -10.66 18.31
CA ALA A 247 -30.37 -10.15 19.07
C ALA A 247 -30.24 -8.64 19.37
N ASP A 248 -29.04 -8.17 19.73
CA ASP A 248 -28.78 -6.75 19.96
C ASP A 248 -28.97 -5.92 18.68
N ASN A 249 -28.52 -6.43 17.53
CA ASN A 249 -28.72 -5.77 16.24
C ASN A 249 -30.21 -5.70 15.85
N GLU A 250 -30.97 -6.77 16.07
CA GLU A 250 -32.43 -6.76 15.85
C GLU A 250 -33.13 -5.71 16.73
N LEU A 251 -32.72 -5.61 17.99
CA LEU A 251 -33.22 -4.59 18.93
C LEU A 251 -32.88 -3.17 18.44
N LEU A 252 -31.63 -2.92 18.05
CA LEU A 252 -31.19 -1.64 17.51
C LEU A 252 -31.96 -1.27 16.23
N GLN A 253 -32.22 -2.24 15.36
CA GLN A 253 -33.03 -2.03 14.17
C GLN A 253 -34.46 -1.60 14.55
N THR A 254 -35.07 -2.25 15.54
CA THR A 254 -36.40 -1.86 16.02
C THR A 254 -36.42 -0.44 16.60
N HIS A 255 -35.35 -0.04 17.30
CA HIS A 255 -35.21 1.33 17.79
C HIS A 255 -35.06 2.35 16.66
N LEU A 256 -34.24 2.04 15.65
CA LEU A 256 -34.06 2.87 14.45
C LEU A 256 -35.38 3.08 13.72
N ASP A 257 -36.16 2.02 13.51
CA ASP A 257 -37.45 2.10 12.85
C ASP A 257 -38.42 3.01 13.63
N ARG A 258 -38.46 2.89 14.97
CA ARG A 258 -39.25 3.79 15.83
C ARG A 258 -38.81 5.24 15.73
N PHE A 259 -37.50 5.51 15.71
CA PHE A 259 -36.98 6.87 15.55
C PHE A 259 -37.31 7.43 14.17
N GLN A 260 -37.22 6.61 13.13
CA GLN A 260 -37.59 6.97 11.76
C GLN A 260 -39.07 7.36 11.67
N GLU A 261 -39.95 6.57 12.28
CA GLU A 261 -41.38 6.87 12.39
C GLU A 261 -41.64 8.19 13.14
N GLY A 262 -41.00 8.37 14.31
CA GLY A 262 -41.10 9.59 15.10
C GLY A 262 -40.61 10.83 14.35
N TYR A 263 -39.48 10.72 13.65
CA TYR A 263 -38.95 11.79 12.81
C TYR A 263 -39.90 12.13 11.66
N ASN A 264 -40.44 11.11 10.97
CA ASN A 264 -41.42 11.31 9.90
C ASN A 264 -42.71 11.97 10.42
N HIS A 265 -43.18 11.61 11.61
CA HIS A 265 -44.33 12.26 12.24
C HIS A 265 -44.07 13.74 12.53
N LEU A 266 -42.94 14.07 13.17
CA LEU A 266 -42.54 15.45 13.44
C LEU A 266 -42.36 16.25 12.15
N ARG A 267 -41.78 15.64 11.11
CA ARG A 267 -41.65 16.26 9.79
C ARG A 267 -43.01 16.61 9.21
N ARG A 268 -43.99 15.68 9.25
CA ARG A 268 -45.37 15.94 8.79
C ARG A 268 -46.03 17.06 9.59
N LEU A 269 -45.88 17.08 10.91
CA LEU A 269 -46.40 18.16 11.75
C LEU A 269 -45.79 19.51 11.38
N ARG A 270 -44.46 19.56 11.25
CA ARG A 270 -43.75 20.77 10.83
C ARG A 270 -44.21 21.25 9.46
N ASP A 271 -44.28 20.35 8.48
CA ASP A 271 -44.66 20.69 7.11
C ASP A 271 -46.15 21.12 7.05
N GLY A 272 -47.02 20.54 7.89
CA GLY A 272 -48.41 20.98 8.06
C GLY A 272 -48.52 22.38 8.67
N VAL A 273 -47.86 22.63 9.81
CA VAL A 273 -47.86 23.93 10.50
C VAL A 273 -47.23 25.03 9.63
N LEU A 274 -46.12 24.73 8.94
CA LEU A 274 -45.50 25.67 8.01
C LEU A 274 -46.37 25.87 6.76
N GLY A 275 -47.05 24.83 6.27
CA GLY A 275 -48.00 24.92 5.17
C GLY A 275 -49.15 25.87 5.49
N GLU A 276 -49.79 25.72 6.64
CA GLU A 276 -50.87 26.61 7.12
C GLU A 276 -50.38 28.05 7.31
N ARG A 277 -49.22 28.24 7.94
CA ARG A 277 -48.61 29.55 8.13
C ARG A 277 -48.26 30.23 6.80
N ASN A 278 -47.70 29.48 5.84
CA ASN A 278 -47.39 29.98 4.51
C ASN A 278 -48.64 30.36 3.72
N GLN A 279 -49.72 29.58 3.83
CA GLN A 279 -51.01 29.95 3.24
C GLN A 279 -51.57 31.24 3.83
N THR A 280 -51.41 31.45 5.13
CA THR A 280 -51.87 32.69 5.80
C THR A 280 -51.04 33.90 5.34
N ILE A 281 -49.72 33.75 5.24
CA ILE A 281 -48.83 34.80 4.73
C ILE A 281 -49.15 35.14 3.27
N ASN A 282 -49.38 34.14 2.42
CA ASN A 282 -49.73 34.36 1.01
C ASN A 282 -51.05 35.11 0.86
N ARG A 283 -52.10 34.74 1.62
CA ARG A 283 -53.37 35.49 1.63
C ARG A 283 -53.16 36.95 2.06
N ALA A 284 -52.36 37.20 3.09
CA ALA A 284 -52.06 38.57 3.53
C ALA A 284 -51.27 39.38 2.47
N ILE A 285 -50.39 38.74 1.71
CA ILE A 285 -49.67 39.37 0.58
C ILE A 285 -50.63 39.71 -0.56
N GLU A 286 -51.54 38.80 -0.90
CA GLU A 286 -52.57 39.02 -1.91
C GLU A 286 -53.50 40.17 -1.54
N GLU A 287 -54.00 40.22 -0.30
CA GLU A 287 -54.81 41.33 0.21
C GLU A 287 -54.06 42.66 0.13
N ARG A 288 -52.79 42.70 0.54
CA ARG A 288 -51.96 43.90 0.45
C ARG A 288 -51.75 44.36 -1.00
N ASN A 289 -51.59 43.43 -1.93
CA ASN A 289 -51.42 43.74 -3.36
C ASN A 289 -52.71 44.28 -3.97
N ASN A 290 -53.86 43.71 -3.62
CA ASN A 290 -55.17 44.21 -4.02
C ASN A 290 -55.42 45.63 -3.49
N GLU A 291 -55.03 45.90 -2.25
CA GLU A 291 -55.17 47.24 -1.67
C GLU A 291 -54.23 48.25 -2.33
N ARG A 292 -52.99 47.85 -2.66
CA ARG A 292 -52.07 48.68 -3.46
C ARG A 292 -52.63 49.00 -4.84
N LEU A 293 -53.29 48.05 -5.50
CA LEU A 293 -53.96 48.26 -6.78
C LEU A 293 -55.12 49.25 -6.64
N ARG A 294 -55.94 49.13 -5.59
CA ARG A 294 -57.00 50.12 -5.28
C ARG A 294 -56.44 51.52 -5.09
N VAL A 295 -55.37 51.67 -4.30
CA VAL A 295 -54.73 52.97 -4.07
C VAL A 295 -54.18 53.56 -5.37
N ARG A 296 -53.53 52.76 -6.23
CA ARG A 296 -53.07 53.22 -7.55
C ARG A 296 -54.22 53.68 -8.44
N ASN A 297 -55.31 52.94 -8.47
CA ASN A 297 -56.50 53.31 -9.25
C ASN A 297 -57.12 54.61 -8.74
N LEU A 298 -57.21 54.79 -7.42
CA LEU A 298 -57.68 56.04 -6.81
C LEU A 298 -56.74 57.22 -7.13
N GLN A 299 -55.42 57.02 -7.05
CA GLN A 299 -54.44 58.04 -7.43
C GLN A 299 -54.55 58.43 -8.90
N ALA A 300 -54.71 57.45 -9.81
CA ALA A 300 -54.95 57.70 -11.22
C ALA A 300 -56.25 58.50 -11.44
N HIS A 301 -57.32 58.12 -10.74
CA HIS A 301 -58.61 58.82 -10.83
C HIS A 301 -58.52 60.27 -10.32
N ILE A 302 -57.82 60.51 -9.21
CA ILE A 302 -57.53 61.86 -8.70
C ILE A 302 -56.66 62.65 -9.69
N GLY A 303 -55.67 62.00 -10.32
CA GLY A 303 -54.85 62.59 -11.37
C GLY A 303 -55.70 63.10 -12.54
N VAL A 304 -56.59 62.26 -13.07
CA VAL A 304 -57.54 62.64 -14.13
C VAL A 304 -58.43 63.81 -13.68
N HIS A 305 -58.99 63.75 -12.47
CA HIS A 305 -59.78 64.85 -11.93
C HIS A 305 -58.99 66.17 -11.83
N ARG A 306 -57.73 66.10 -11.43
CA ARG A 306 -56.85 67.28 -11.36
C ARG A 306 -56.62 67.88 -12.75
N GLU A 307 -56.38 67.06 -13.77
CA GLU A 307 -56.23 67.53 -15.16
C GLU A 307 -57.51 68.21 -15.67
N VAL A 308 -58.68 67.64 -15.38
CA VAL A 308 -59.98 68.25 -15.72
C VAL A 308 -60.13 69.62 -15.04
N ILE A 309 -59.78 69.73 -13.76
CA ILE A 309 -59.83 71.03 -13.04
C ILE A 309 -58.87 72.05 -13.66
N ILE A 310 -57.66 71.64 -14.04
CA ILE A 310 -56.68 72.52 -14.70
C ILE A 310 -57.22 72.99 -16.06
N LEU A 311 -57.80 72.09 -16.85
CA LEU A 311 -58.41 72.43 -18.14
C LEU A 311 -59.56 73.44 -17.98
N GLU A 312 -60.44 73.21 -16.99
CA GLU A 312 -61.54 74.11 -16.70
C GLU A 312 -61.09 75.48 -16.18
N ARG A 313 -60.00 75.54 -15.40
CA ARG A 313 -59.37 76.82 -15.00
C ARG A 313 -58.81 77.56 -16.22
N SER A 314 -58.08 76.87 -17.09
CA SER A 314 -57.56 77.45 -18.34
C SER A 314 -58.68 78.00 -19.24
N ARG A 315 -59.78 77.26 -19.40
CA ARG A 315 -60.97 77.74 -20.14
C ARG A 315 -61.58 78.99 -19.52
N ARG A 316 -61.68 79.05 -18.19
CA ARG A 316 -62.17 80.25 -17.49
C ARG A 316 -61.23 81.43 -17.65
N ASP A 317 -59.92 81.21 -17.59
CA ASP A 317 -58.93 82.27 -17.78
C ASP A 317 -59.01 82.84 -19.21
N ILE A 318 -59.12 81.98 -20.23
CA ILE A 318 -59.37 82.40 -21.62
C ILE A 318 -60.69 83.17 -21.74
N ALA A 319 -61.77 82.69 -21.14
CA ALA A 319 -63.06 83.38 -21.15
C ALA A 319 -62.97 84.75 -20.46
N ARG A 320 -62.22 84.85 -19.36
CA ARG A 320 -61.99 86.10 -18.62
C ARG A 320 -61.17 87.09 -19.43
N GLU A 321 -60.15 86.62 -20.13
CA GLU A 321 -59.32 87.43 -21.03
C GLU A 321 -60.14 87.95 -22.22
N ASN A 322 -60.97 87.10 -22.83
CA ASN A 322 -61.92 87.48 -23.88
C ASN A 322 -62.94 88.53 -23.41
N CYS A 323 -63.54 88.34 -22.22
CA CYS A 323 -64.46 89.33 -21.63
C CYS A 323 -63.74 90.66 -21.31
N SER A 324 -62.49 90.61 -20.85
CA SER A 324 -61.68 91.81 -20.60
C SER A 324 -61.34 92.54 -21.90
N GLY A 325 -61.08 91.80 -22.99
CA GLY A 325 -60.90 92.34 -24.33
C GLY A 325 -62.16 93.02 -24.87
N LEU A 326 -63.33 92.40 -24.68
CA LEU A 326 -64.63 92.99 -25.05
C LEU A 326 -64.97 94.24 -24.24
N LEU A 327 -64.64 94.29 -22.95
CA LEU A 327 -64.84 95.49 -22.14
C LEU A 327 -63.92 96.64 -22.60
N ARG A 328 -62.66 96.35 -22.95
CA ARG A 328 -61.75 97.35 -23.55
C ARG A 328 -62.27 97.88 -24.89
N SER A 329 -62.79 97.03 -25.76
CA SER A 329 -63.35 97.48 -27.04
C SER A 329 -64.62 98.32 -26.84
N LEU A 330 -65.45 97.99 -25.86
CA LEU A 330 -66.60 98.81 -25.46
C LEU A 330 -66.17 100.17 -24.88
N ASP A 331 -65.14 100.23 -24.06
CA ASP A 331 -64.60 101.50 -23.53
C ASP A 331 -64.04 102.39 -24.64
N MET A 332 -63.33 101.80 -25.62
CA MET A 332 -62.86 102.52 -26.81
C MET A 332 -64.03 103.06 -27.65
N ALA A 333 -65.03 102.23 -27.94
CA ALA A 333 -66.23 102.64 -28.67
C ALA A 333 -67.02 103.74 -27.92
N ARG A 334 -67.03 103.69 -26.58
CA ARG A 334 -67.65 104.73 -25.75
C ARG A 334 -66.85 106.04 -25.80
N GLY A 335 -65.52 105.97 -25.82
CA GLY A 335 -64.63 107.11 -26.03
C GLY A 335 -64.82 107.78 -27.39
N GLU A 336 -64.94 106.99 -28.45
CA GLU A 336 -65.26 107.46 -29.80
C GLU A 336 -66.64 108.12 -29.85
N LEU A 337 -67.66 107.50 -29.24
CA LEU A 337 -69.01 108.07 -29.17
C LEU A 337 -69.03 109.42 -28.42
N THR A 338 -68.27 109.55 -27.33
CA THR A 338 -68.15 110.83 -26.60
C THR A 338 -67.42 111.90 -27.41
N SER A 339 -66.49 111.52 -28.28
CA SER A 339 -65.80 112.45 -29.17
C SER A 339 -66.72 112.96 -30.27
N VAL A 340 -67.45 112.05 -30.94
CA VAL A 340 -68.48 112.41 -31.94
C VAL A 340 -69.58 113.29 -31.33
N ARG A 341 -69.98 113.02 -30.08
CA ARG A 341 -70.99 113.82 -29.38
C ARG A 341 -70.49 115.22 -29.04
N ARG A 342 -69.20 115.39 -28.79
CA ARG A 342 -68.55 116.71 -28.59
C ARG A 342 -68.51 117.49 -29.90
N ASP A 343 -68.12 116.85 -31.00
CA ASP A 343 -68.06 117.48 -32.32
C ASP A 343 -69.45 117.95 -32.80
N LEU A 344 -70.50 117.16 -32.54
CA LEU A 344 -71.89 117.54 -32.84
C LEU A 344 -72.39 118.73 -31.99
N LEU A 345 -71.96 118.82 -30.74
CA LEU A 345 -72.32 119.94 -29.85
C LEU A 345 -71.62 121.23 -30.27
N GLU A 346 -70.36 121.13 -30.72
CA GLU A 346 -69.60 122.27 -31.23
C GLU A 346 -70.16 122.77 -32.57
N ALA A 347 -70.58 121.86 -33.46
CA ALA A 347 -71.26 122.21 -34.71
C ALA A 347 -72.61 122.91 -34.47
N ARG A 348 -73.37 122.48 -33.46
CA ARG A 348 -74.64 123.12 -33.07
C ARG A 348 -74.45 124.54 -32.55
N ASN A 349 -73.47 124.77 -31.68
CA ASN A 349 -73.20 126.09 -31.13
C ASN A 349 -72.76 127.10 -32.22
N ARG A 350 -71.98 126.66 -33.22
CA ARG A 350 -71.63 127.51 -34.38
C ARG A 350 -72.84 127.89 -35.24
N ALA A 351 -73.85 127.03 -35.33
CA ALA A 351 -75.09 127.32 -36.05
C ALA A 351 -75.98 128.31 -35.28
N ASP A 352 -76.02 128.21 -33.96
CA ASP A 352 -76.80 129.10 -33.10
C ASP A 352 -76.21 130.53 -33.07
N ASP A 353 -74.88 130.69 -33.04
CA ASP A 353 -74.20 132.00 -33.13
C ASP A 353 -74.45 132.71 -34.48
N LEU A 354 -74.48 131.95 -35.58
CA LEU A 354 -74.79 132.49 -36.91
C LEU A 354 -76.23 132.99 -37.01
N ASN A 355 -77.20 132.26 -36.43
CA ASN A 355 -78.60 132.67 -36.43
C ASN A 355 -78.82 133.96 -35.60
N GLN A 356 -78.14 134.09 -34.45
CA GLN A 356 -78.25 135.29 -33.62
C GLN A 356 -77.70 136.55 -34.31
N GLY A 357 -76.65 136.40 -35.14
CA GLY A 357 -76.13 137.50 -35.97
C GLY A 357 -77.10 137.95 -37.08
N VAL A 358 -77.86 137.02 -37.66
CA VAL A 358 -78.85 137.31 -38.71
C VAL A 358 -80.05 138.06 -38.17
N ASP A 359 -80.55 137.71 -36.98
CA ASP A 359 -81.72 138.37 -36.37
C ASP A 359 -81.43 139.82 -35.95
N LEU A 360 -80.21 140.09 -35.45
CA LEU A 360 -79.76 141.45 -35.08
C LEU A 360 -79.66 142.39 -36.29
N LEU A 361 -79.26 141.88 -37.45
CA LEU A 361 -79.22 142.63 -38.70
C LEU A 361 -80.62 142.96 -39.22
N LYS A 362 -81.56 142.01 -39.11
CA LYS A 362 -82.95 142.17 -39.52
C LYS A 362 -83.66 143.28 -38.74
N MET A 363 -83.40 143.36 -37.43
CA MET A 363 -84.01 144.36 -36.56
C MET A 363 -83.52 145.78 -36.88
N ARG A 364 -82.20 145.97 -37.09
CA ARG A 364 -81.63 147.29 -37.40
C ARG A 364 -82.10 147.88 -38.74
N LEU A 365 -82.32 147.03 -39.74
CA LEU A 365 -82.83 147.47 -41.05
C LEU A 365 -84.28 147.95 -40.97
N SER A 366 -85.09 147.34 -40.08
CA SER A 366 -86.49 147.74 -39.90
C SER A 366 -86.64 149.13 -39.25
N ASP A 367 -85.78 149.45 -38.28
CA ASP A 367 -85.82 150.75 -37.59
C ASP A 367 -85.37 151.93 -38.48
N GLN A 368 -84.47 151.67 -39.45
CA GLN A 368 -84.03 152.71 -40.40
C GLN A 368 -85.10 153.06 -41.44
N ILE A 369 -85.89 152.08 -41.88
CA ILE A 369 -86.95 152.30 -42.88
C ILE A 369 -88.06 153.18 -42.28
N ASN A 370 -88.50 152.89 -41.06
CA ASN A 370 -89.54 153.68 -40.38
C ASN A 370 -89.12 155.15 -40.14
N TRP A 371 -87.83 155.40 -39.88
CA TRP A 371 -87.32 156.76 -39.70
C TRP A 371 -87.25 157.56 -41.00
N SER A 372 -87.03 156.89 -42.13
CA SER A 372 -87.00 157.54 -43.46
C SER A 372 -88.39 158.05 -43.85
N ASP A 373 -89.41 157.21 -43.65
CA ASP A 373 -90.79 157.54 -44.04
C ASP A 373 -91.38 158.69 -43.19
N GLU A 374 -91.07 158.74 -41.89
CA GLU A 374 -91.49 159.83 -41.00
C GLU A 374 -90.82 161.17 -41.34
N LEU A 375 -89.55 161.16 -41.80
CA LEU A 375 -88.85 162.39 -42.19
C LEU A 375 -89.43 162.98 -43.49
N GLU A 376 -89.77 162.12 -44.45
CA GLU A 376 -90.26 162.55 -45.77
C GLU A 376 -91.69 163.11 -45.71
N MET A 377 -92.56 162.48 -44.92
CA MET A 377 -93.94 162.96 -44.67
C MET A 377 -93.99 164.37 -44.07
N ASN A 378 -93.19 164.63 -43.03
CA ASN A 378 -93.26 165.90 -42.31
C ASN A 378 -92.50 167.04 -43.03
N ALA A 379 -91.47 166.70 -43.82
CA ALA A 379 -90.82 167.66 -44.72
C ALA A 379 -91.78 168.23 -45.77
N MET A 380 -92.69 167.40 -46.33
CA MET A 380 -93.72 167.86 -47.26
C MET A 380 -94.74 168.83 -46.61
N GLN A 381 -94.90 168.80 -45.29
CA GLN A 381 -95.80 169.71 -44.56
C GLN A 381 -95.13 171.04 -44.16
N GLY A 382 -93.85 171.21 -44.52
CA GLY A 382 -93.08 172.43 -44.23
C GLY A 382 -92.62 172.54 -42.77
N GLU A 383 -92.53 171.40 -42.07
CA GLU A 383 -92.16 171.27 -40.67
C GLU A 383 -90.74 170.70 -40.53
N VAL A 384 -90.02 171.15 -39.50
CA VAL A 384 -88.64 170.71 -39.24
C VAL A 384 -88.58 170.09 -37.85
N PHE A 385 -87.94 168.92 -37.74
CA PHE A 385 -87.86 168.18 -36.48
C PHE A 385 -86.89 168.85 -35.51
N ASN A 386 -87.40 169.29 -34.35
CA ASN A 386 -86.60 169.89 -33.30
C ASN A 386 -86.07 168.80 -32.35
N ARG A 387 -84.76 168.51 -32.41
CA ARG A 387 -84.12 167.44 -31.61
C ARG A 387 -84.13 167.69 -30.10
N MET A 388 -84.27 168.94 -29.65
CA MET A 388 -84.25 169.29 -28.22
C MET A 388 -85.62 169.08 -27.56
N THR A 389 -86.70 169.43 -28.25
CA THR A 389 -88.08 169.34 -27.75
C THR A 389 -88.80 168.06 -28.19
N ARG A 390 -88.20 167.30 -29.11
CA ARG A 390 -88.75 166.06 -29.71
C ARG A 390 -90.12 166.25 -30.37
N THR A 391 -90.38 167.43 -30.89
CA THR A 391 -91.63 167.78 -31.58
C THR A 391 -91.34 168.39 -32.94
N TRP A 392 -92.29 168.24 -33.87
CA TRP A 392 -92.26 168.88 -35.19
C TRP A 392 -92.70 170.34 -35.06
N GLU A 393 -91.93 171.26 -35.65
CA GLU A 393 -92.22 172.70 -35.59
C GLU A 393 -92.28 173.32 -36.99
N PRO A 394 -93.19 174.28 -37.23
CA PRO A 394 -93.27 174.98 -38.52
C PRO A 394 -91.98 175.72 -38.84
N SER A 395 -91.47 175.53 -40.05
CA SER A 395 -90.25 176.19 -40.51
C SER A 395 -90.39 177.72 -40.49
N VAL A 396 -89.27 178.40 -40.24
CA VAL A 396 -89.18 179.87 -40.21
C VAL A 396 -89.74 180.52 -41.50
N TYR A 397 -89.71 179.79 -42.62
CA TYR A 397 -90.25 180.24 -43.90
C TYR A 397 -91.78 180.22 -43.94
N LYS A 398 -92.42 179.18 -43.39
CA LYS A 398 -93.89 179.06 -43.30
C LYS A 398 -94.47 180.12 -42.37
N ARG A 399 -93.81 180.36 -41.22
CA ARG A 399 -94.23 181.36 -40.23
C ARG A 399 -94.20 182.80 -40.77
N ARG A 400 -93.25 183.12 -41.66
CA ARG A 400 -93.16 184.45 -42.29
C ARG A 400 -94.14 184.66 -43.44
N LEU A 401 -94.56 183.60 -44.12
CA LEU A 401 -95.56 183.69 -45.19
C LEU A 401 -96.95 184.02 -44.59
N GLU A 402 -97.31 183.32 -43.51
CA GLU A 402 -98.58 183.54 -42.79
C GLU A 402 -98.68 184.96 -42.21
N GLU A 403 -97.57 185.51 -41.66
CA GLU A 403 -97.52 186.92 -41.19
C GLU A 403 -97.67 187.97 -42.31
N TYR A 404 -97.29 187.63 -43.54
CA TYR A 404 -97.44 188.53 -44.69
C TYR A 404 -98.87 188.55 -45.24
N GLU A 405 -99.54 187.39 -45.27
CA GLU A 405 -100.93 187.30 -45.71
C GLU A 405 -101.90 187.99 -44.73
N ASP A 406 -101.63 187.91 -43.42
CA ASP A 406 -102.45 188.57 -42.39
C ASP A 406 -102.34 190.11 -42.46
N ARG A 407 -101.14 190.66 -42.71
CA ARG A 407 -100.97 192.12 -42.90
C ARG A 407 -101.65 192.65 -44.14
N GLU A 408 -101.68 191.89 -45.23
CA GLU A 408 -102.32 192.33 -46.48
C GLU A 408 -103.86 192.31 -46.37
N MET A 409 -104.41 191.37 -45.58
CA MET A 409 -105.84 191.29 -45.28
C MET A 409 -106.34 192.43 -44.37
N GLU A 410 -105.55 192.83 -43.36
CA GLU A 410 -105.87 193.98 -42.50
C GLU A 410 -105.83 195.32 -43.26
N GLU A 411 -104.92 195.49 -44.23
CA GLU A 411 -104.83 196.75 -44.99
C GLU A 411 -106.01 196.93 -45.97
N ARG A 412 -106.55 195.82 -46.50
CA ARG A 412 -107.75 195.84 -47.37
C ARG A 412 -109.04 196.15 -46.61
N THR A 413 -109.13 195.78 -45.33
CA THR A 413 -110.30 196.14 -44.50
C THR A 413 -110.24 197.60 -44.04
N ALA A 414 -109.05 198.15 -43.77
CA ALA A 414 -108.89 199.55 -43.37
C ALA A 414 -109.20 200.58 -44.48
N LYS A 415 -108.97 200.26 -45.77
CA LYS A 415 -109.22 201.20 -46.88
C LYS A 415 -110.68 201.31 -47.31
N ARG A 416 -111.54 200.31 -47.04
CA ARG A 416 -112.98 200.40 -47.38
C ARG A 416 -113.80 201.24 -46.40
N ALA A 417 -113.22 201.67 -45.27
CA ALA A 417 -113.94 202.44 -44.27
C ALA A 417 -113.90 203.96 -44.48
N ARG A 418 -113.16 204.50 -45.48
CA ARG A 418 -112.94 205.95 -45.53
C ARG A 418 -113.70 206.79 -46.53
N ASN A 419 -114.10 206.32 -47.72
CA ASN A 419 -114.73 207.26 -48.66
C ASN A 419 -115.96 206.61 -49.32
N TYR A 420 -117.18 207.16 -49.30
CA TYR A 420 -117.66 208.53 -49.02
C TYR A 420 -116.90 209.68 -49.68
#